data_AF-A0A409WEJ8-F1
#
_entry.id   AF-A0A409WEJ8-F1
#
_cell.length_a   1.000
_cell.length_b   1.000
_cell.length_c   1.000
_cell.angle_alpha   90.00
_cell.angle_beta   90.00
_cell.angle_gamma   90.00
#
_symmetry.space_group_name_H-M   'P 1'
#
loop_
_entity.id
_entity.type
_entity.pdbx_description
1 polymer ?
#
loop_
_entity_poly.entity_id
_entity_poly.type
_entity_poly.pdbx_seq_one_letter_code
_entity_poly.pdbx_strand_id
1 'polypeptide(L)'
;MSGPAPGNYRLQNFQTMWTVTTKPAGTEAQPGDVIKTEKGADHTFPEATKLVVSVGTGGQYSFRNLDTKFWIGSGVGSHVFIVYFL
;
A
#
# COMPACT_ATOMS: atom_id res chain seq x y z
N MET A 1 -10.42 18.02 8.67
CA MET A 1 -9.84 17.25 7.56
C MET A 1 -10.61 15.94 7.45
N SER A 2 -11.23 15.67 6.30
CA SER A 2 -11.90 14.40 5.99
C SER A 2 -10.90 13.45 5.35
N GLY A 3 -10.65 12.30 5.96
CA GLY A 3 -9.77 11.27 5.42
C GLY A 3 -9.31 10.28 6.50
N PRO A 4 -8.65 9.18 6.12
CA PRO A 4 -8.25 8.16 7.08
C PRO A 4 -7.28 8.75 8.11
N ALA A 5 -7.48 8.45 9.39
CA ALA A 5 -6.48 8.76 10.40
C ALA A 5 -5.16 8.01 10.09
N PRO A 6 -4.00 8.50 10.51
CA PRO A 6 -2.77 7.70 10.46
C PRO A 6 -2.97 6.38 11.22
N GLY A 7 -2.50 5.26 10.65
CA GLY A 7 -2.72 3.95 11.26
C GLY A 7 -2.48 2.78 10.32
N ASN A 8 -2.94 1.59 10.73
CA ASN A 8 -2.82 0.36 9.95
C ASN A 8 -4.09 0.12 9.14
N TYR A 9 -3.94 -0.04 7.84
CA TYR A 9 -5.05 -0.22 6.90
C TYR A 9 -4.80 -1.40 5.98
N ARG A 10 -5.89 -1.93 5.42
CA ARG A 10 -5.89 -2.77 4.22
C ARG A 10 -6.56 -1.98 3.12
N LEU A 11 -5.99 -2.05 1.92
CA LEU A 11 -6.59 -1.45 0.73
C LEU A 11 -7.29 -2.53 -0.09
N GLN A 12 -8.48 -2.24 -0.57
CA GLN A 12 -9.24 -3.11 -1.45
C GLN A 12 -9.59 -2.35 -2.72
N ASN A 13 -9.50 -3.03 -3.85
CA ASN A 13 -10.05 -2.52 -5.09
C ASN A 13 -11.57 -2.51 -4.98
N PHE A 14 -12.19 -1.34 -5.13
CA PHE A 14 -13.63 -1.18 -4.96
C PHE A 14 -14.48 -1.96 -5.98
N GLN A 15 -13.96 -2.21 -7.18
CA GLN A 15 -14.69 -2.92 -8.24
C GLN A 15 -14.60 -4.43 -8.06
N THR A 16 -13.39 -4.95 -7.83
CA THR A 16 -13.16 -6.40 -7.75
C THR A 16 -13.27 -6.94 -6.33
N MET A 17 -13.26 -6.07 -5.33
CA MET A 17 -13.13 -6.40 -3.91
C MET A 17 -11.87 -7.20 -3.57
N TRP A 18 -10.85 -7.17 -4.45
CA TRP A 18 -9.58 -7.85 -4.22
C TRP A 18 -8.67 -6.98 -3.36
N THR A 19 -7.95 -7.63 -2.46
CA THR A 19 -7.07 -6.94 -1.51
C THR A 19 -5.74 -6.62 -2.18
N VAL A 20 -5.24 -5.39 -1.96
CA VAL A 20 -3.92 -4.96 -2.37
C VAL A 20 -2.88 -5.74 -1.57
N THR A 21 -1.83 -6.20 -2.26
CA THR A 21 -0.75 -6.95 -1.65
C THR A 21 0.60 -6.49 -2.15
N THR A 22 1.55 -6.51 -1.23
CA THR A 22 2.96 -6.25 -1.49
C THR A 22 3.78 -7.54 -1.45
N LYS A 23 3.14 -8.70 -1.55
CA LYS A 23 3.83 -9.98 -1.61
C LYS A 23 4.76 -9.99 -2.84
N PRO A 24 6.08 -10.19 -2.67
CA PRO A 24 6.99 -10.23 -3.80
C PRO A 24 6.72 -11.46 -4.67
N ALA A 25 7.12 -11.38 -5.94
CA ALA A 25 7.08 -12.53 -6.83
C ALA A 25 8.14 -13.58 -6.46
N GLY A 26 9.26 -13.14 -5.88
CA GLY A 26 10.37 -13.98 -5.41
C GLY A 26 10.33 -14.27 -3.92
N THR A 27 11.49 -14.65 -3.37
CA THR A 27 11.67 -14.95 -1.94
C THR A 27 11.80 -13.71 -1.07
N GLU A 28 12.26 -12.60 -1.64
CA GLU A 28 12.50 -11.35 -0.93
C GLU A 28 11.91 -10.18 -1.71
N ALA A 29 11.47 -9.16 -0.97
CA ALA A 29 10.98 -7.93 -1.58
C ALA A 29 12.16 -7.06 -2.03
N GLN A 30 12.01 -6.44 -3.20
CA GLN A 30 12.97 -5.51 -3.79
C GLN A 30 12.34 -4.15 -4.08
N PRO A 31 13.10 -3.04 -4.02
CA PRO A 31 12.64 -1.77 -4.54
C PRO A 31 12.23 -1.90 -6.01
N GLY A 32 11.02 -1.41 -6.33
CA GLY A 32 10.45 -1.53 -7.67
C GLY A 32 9.57 -2.76 -7.89
N ASP A 33 9.45 -3.65 -6.89
CA ASP A 33 8.48 -4.73 -6.94
C ASP A 33 7.06 -4.20 -7.16
N VAL A 34 6.34 -4.87 -8.06
CA VAL A 34 5.00 -4.46 -8.46
C VAL A 34 4.01 -4.72 -7.33
N ILE A 35 3.29 -3.68 -6.94
CA ILE A 35 2.10 -3.81 -6.08
C ILE A 35 0.92 -4.26 -6.93
N LYS A 36 0.22 -5.29 -6.49
CA LYS A 36 -0.91 -5.88 -7.22
C LYS A 36 -2.12 -6.06 -6.31
N THR A 37 -3.26 -6.39 -6.92
CA THR A 37 -4.44 -6.87 -6.19
C THR A 37 -4.60 -8.36 -6.41
N GLU A 38 -4.97 -9.09 -5.38
CA GLU A 38 -5.11 -10.54 -5.45
C GLU A 38 -6.32 -11.01 -4.62
N LYS A 39 -7.08 -11.96 -5.16
CA LYS A 39 -8.28 -12.48 -4.49
C LYS A 39 -7.91 -13.29 -3.25
N GLY A 40 -8.50 -12.97 -2.09
CA GLY A 40 -8.25 -13.69 -0.82
C GLY A 40 -6.87 -13.41 -0.21
N ALA A 41 -6.17 -12.40 -0.71
CA ALA A 41 -4.87 -11.94 -0.26
C ALA A 41 -4.76 -11.71 1.27
N ASP A 42 -5.79 -11.13 1.85
CA ASP A 42 -5.92 -10.83 3.27
C ASP A 42 -5.98 -12.08 4.16
N HIS A 43 -6.34 -13.23 3.60
CA HIS A 43 -6.32 -14.52 4.27
C HIS A 43 -5.02 -15.29 3.99
N THR A 44 -4.57 -15.31 2.73
CA THR A 44 -3.41 -16.11 2.31
C THR A 44 -2.08 -15.52 2.78
N PHE A 45 -1.97 -14.18 2.79
CA PHE A 45 -0.76 -13.46 3.20
C PHE A 45 -1.14 -12.20 3.98
N PRO A 46 -1.76 -12.36 5.17
CA PRO A 46 -2.34 -11.26 5.94
C PRO A 46 -1.35 -10.12 6.21
N GLU A 47 -0.08 -10.45 6.46
CA GLU A 47 0.95 -9.44 6.76
C GLU A 47 1.36 -8.63 5.52
N ALA A 48 1.39 -9.24 4.33
CA ALA A 48 1.70 -8.55 3.07
C ALA A 48 0.56 -7.64 2.57
N THR A 49 -0.58 -7.62 3.27
CA THR A 49 -1.73 -6.73 2.97
C THR A 49 -1.87 -5.56 3.93
N LYS A 50 -1.09 -5.53 5.03
CA LYS A 50 -1.15 -4.46 6.03
C LYS A 50 -0.24 -3.32 5.63
N LEU A 51 -0.82 -2.13 5.50
CA LEU A 51 -0.13 -0.90 5.15
C LEU A 51 -0.21 0.08 6.31
N VAL A 52 0.92 0.68 6.65
CA VAL A 52 0.97 1.85 7.52
C VAL A 52 0.65 3.07 6.68
N VAL A 53 -0.41 3.77 7.04
CA VAL A 53 -0.83 5.03 6.43
C VAL A 53 -0.33 6.16 7.30
N SER A 54 0.43 7.06 6.70
CA SER A 54 0.92 8.30 7.32
C SER A 54 0.34 9.51 6.59
N VAL A 55 0.11 10.60 7.33
CA VAL A 55 -0.38 11.86 6.78
C VAL A 55 0.74 12.89 6.82
N GLY A 56 1.14 13.38 5.64
CA GLY A 56 2.12 14.44 5.47
C GLY A 56 1.52 15.84 5.53
N THR A 57 2.38 16.84 5.47
CA THR A 57 1.99 18.26 5.39
C THR A 57 1.13 18.49 4.14
N GLY A 58 -0.03 19.14 4.31
CA GLY A 58 -0.97 19.38 3.20
C GLY A 58 -1.98 18.26 2.95
N GLY A 59 -2.16 17.31 3.88
CA GLY A 59 -3.21 16.27 3.79
C GLY A 59 -2.88 15.10 2.87
N GLN A 60 -1.59 14.94 2.57
CA GLN A 60 -1.05 13.94 1.66
C GLN A 60 -0.91 12.59 2.36
N TYR A 61 -1.32 11.49 1.73
CA TYR A 61 -1.18 10.16 2.32
C TYR A 61 0.00 9.40 1.73
N SER A 62 0.77 8.76 2.60
CA SER A 62 1.85 7.84 2.23
C SER A 62 1.57 6.45 2.80
N PHE A 63 1.84 5.43 1.99
CA PHE A 63 1.57 4.04 2.32
C PHE A 63 2.89 3.28 2.37
N ARG A 64 3.11 2.58 3.49
CA ARG A 64 4.31 1.76 3.71
C ARG A 64 3.90 0.35 4.05
N ASN A 65 4.52 -0.65 3.43
CA ASN A 65 4.33 -2.02 3.87
C ASN A 65 4.87 -2.19 5.30
N LEU A 66 4.09 -2.86 6.16
CA LEU A 66 4.45 -3.04 7.56
C LEU A 66 5.65 -3.96 7.74
N ASP A 67 5.82 -4.97 6.90
CA ASP A 67 6.86 -6.00 7.00
C ASP A 67 8.17 -5.54 6.32
N THR A 68 8.13 -5.36 5.01
CA THR A 68 9.29 -5.01 4.16
C THR A 68 9.77 -3.58 4.35
N LYS A 69 8.97 -2.74 5.02
CA LYS A 69 9.25 -1.32 5.24
C LYS A 69 9.38 -0.48 3.97
N PHE A 70 9.05 -1.02 2.80
CA PHE A 70 9.06 -0.25 1.55
C PHE A 70 7.83 0.64 1.42
N TRP A 71 8.06 1.77 0.76
CA TRP A 71 7.03 2.73 0.40
C TRP A 71 6.39 2.33 -0.92
N ILE A 72 5.08 2.55 -1.04
CA ILE A 72 4.37 2.42 -2.31
C ILE A 72 4.59 3.71 -3.10
N GLY A 73 5.11 3.58 -4.32
CA GLY A 73 5.34 4.69 -5.24
C GLY A 73 4.95 4.30 -6.67
N SER A 74 4.96 5.26 -7.59
CA SER A 74 4.88 4.95 -9.02
C SER A 74 6.28 5.03 -9.62
N GLY A 75 6.59 4.14 -10.56
CA GLY A 75 7.91 4.07 -11.20
C GLY A 75 8.23 5.24 -12.14
N VAL A 76 7.43 6.31 -12.15
CA VAL A 76 7.63 7.48 -13.01
C VAL A 76 8.22 8.60 -12.16
N GLY A 77 9.55 8.61 -12.06
CA GLY A 77 10.33 9.63 -11.34
C GLY A 77 10.63 9.27 -9.89
N SER A 78 11.67 9.92 -9.34
CA SER A 78 12.23 9.73 -7.99
C SER A 78 11.31 10.18 -6.84
N HIS A 79 10.00 10.09 -6.99
CA HIS A 79 9.01 10.66 -6.06
C HIS A 79 8.02 9.59 -5.56
N VAL A 80 7.84 9.54 -4.25
CA VAL A 80 6.82 8.74 -3.56
C VAL A 80 5.44 9.25 -4.00
N PHE A 81 4.53 8.34 -4.37
CA PHE A 81 3.19 8.75 -4.77
C PHE A 81 2.36 9.14 -3.55
N ILE A 82 1.71 10.29 -3.68
CA ILE A 82 0.87 10.92 -2.68
C ILE A 82 -0.57 10.75 -3.14
N VAL A 83 -1.40 10.08 -2.34
CA VAL A 83 -2.83 9.97 -2.63
C VAL A 83 -3.56 11.09 -1.91
N TYR A 84 -4.50 11.76 -2.59
CA TYR A 84 -5.47 12.67 -1.99
C TYR A 84 -6.81 11.97 -1.95
N PHE A 85 -7.46 11.92 -0.78
CA PHE A 85 -8.86 11.53 -0.67
C PHE A 85 -9.69 12.82 -0.66
N LEU A 86 -10.57 12.99 -1.67
CA LEU A 86 -11.53 14.09 -1.75
C LEU A 86 -12.72 13.84 -0.81
#